data_AF-A0A830F4P6-F1
#
_entry.id   AF-A0A830F4P6-F1
#
_cell.length_a   1.000
_cell.length_b   1.000
_cell.length_c   1.000
_cell.angle_alpha   90.00
_cell.angle_beta   90.00
_cell.angle_gamma   90.00
#
_symmetry.space_group_name_H-M   'P 1'
#
loop_
_entity.id
_entity.type
_entity.pdbx_description
1 polymer ?
#
loop_
_entity_poly.entity_id
_entity_poly.type
_entity_poly.pdbx_seq_one_letter_code
_entity_poly.pdbx_strand_id
1 'polypeptide(L)'
;MTAQPTVGEIVAITTIDSDPLLLVSTIADDHVTGVLLADLATETLHRLQASEPDTATRQQLADAIGRTNDRMSFTVPLTDCALVERDSSRLGPFEGGEH
;
A
#
# COMPACT_ATOMS: atom_id res chain seq x y z
N MET A 1 -3.32 -5.64 -19.80
CA MET A 1 -2.45 -4.49 -19.49
C MET A 1 -2.43 -4.39 -17.98
N THR A 2 -1.34 -4.77 -17.33
CA THR A 2 -1.16 -4.55 -15.90
C THR A 2 -0.90 -3.05 -15.72
N ALA A 3 -1.87 -2.32 -15.17
CA ALA A 3 -1.70 -0.90 -14.90
C ALA A 3 -0.56 -0.75 -13.89
N GLN A 4 0.40 0.14 -14.20
CA GLN A 4 1.44 0.47 -13.24
C GLN A 4 0.77 1.16 -12.03
N PRO A 5 1.08 0.74 -10.80
CA PRO A 5 0.59 1.43 -9.61
C PRO A 5 1.10 2.87 -9.59
N THR A 6 0.43 3.75 -8.84
CA THR A 6 0.82 5.15 -8.63
C THR A 6 1.17 5.38 -7.16
N VAL A 7 1.95 6.43 -6.86
CA VAL A 7 2.30 6.73 -5.45
C VAL A 7 1.02 7.05 -4.67
N GLY A 8 0.85 6.38 -3.53
CA GLY A 8 -0.37 6.40 -2.72
C GLY A 8 -1.33 5.24 -3.03
N GLU A 9 -1.06 4.40 -4.03
CA GLU A 9 -1.81 3.16 -4.25
C GLU A 9 -1.38 2.06 -3.28
N ILE A 10 -2.31 1.14 -3.00
CA ILE A 10 -2.04 -0.05 -2.21
C ILE A 10 -1.94 -1.23 -3.18
N VAL A 11 -0.81 -1.93 -3.12
CA VAL A 11 -0.57 -3.15 -3.91
C VAL A 11 -0.40 -4.34 -2.99
N ALA A 12 -0.80 -5.52 -3.43
CA ALA A 12 -0.50 -6.78 -2.75
C ALA A 12 0.76 -7.38 -3.35
N ILE A 13 1.64 -7.90 -2.50
CA ILE A 13 2.85 -8.61 -2.92
C ILE A 13 2.51 -10.08 -3.09
N THR A 14 2.38 -10.53 -4.34
CA THR A 14 1.85 -11.87 -4.66
C THR A 14 2.89 -12.99 -4.55
N THR A 15 4.18 -12.68 -4.39
CA THR A 15 5.20 -13.70 -4.05
C THR A 15 5.16 -14.15 -2.61
N ILE A 16 4.56 -13.38 -1.71
CA ILE A 16 4.53 -13.73 -0.30
C ILE A 16 3.18 -14.40 -0.05
N ASP A 17 3.20 -15.59 0.54
CA ASP A 17 2.02 -16.44 0.78
C ASP A 17 0.90 -15.74 1.58
N SER A 18 1.25 -14.71 2.35
CA SER A 18 0.31 -13.88 3.12
C SER A 18 -0.25 -12.68 2.35
N ASP A 19 0.10 -12.52 1.07
CA ASP A 19 -0.27 -11.40 0.21
C ASP A 19 -0.20 -10.02 0.92
N PRO A 20 0.94 -9.70 1.55
CA PRO A 20 1.06 -8.52 2.38
C PRO A 20 0.84 -7.27 1.54
N LEU A 21 0.06 -6.36 2.12
CA LEU A 21 -0.30 -5.12 1.47
C LEU A 21 0.82 -4.09 1.66
N LEU A 22 1.18 -3.44 0.57
CA LEU A 22 2.22 -2.43 0.49
C LEU A 22 1.61 -1.10 0.01
N LEU A 23 1.83 -0.04 0.79
CA LEU A 23 1.51 1.32 0.36
C LEU A 23 2.68 1.84 -0.47
N VAL A 24 2.41 2.14 -1.74
CA VAL A 24 3.42 2.62 -2.69
C VAL A 24 3.83 4.05 -2.32
N SER A 25 5.10 4.24 -1.98
CA SER A 25 5.69 5.55 -1.67
C SER A 25 6.52 6.08 -2.83
N THR A 26 7.17 5.19 -3.58
CA THR A 26 7.97 5.54 -4.76
C THR A 26 7.85 4.43 -5.80
N ILE A 27 7.85 4.80 -7.07
CA ILE A 27 7.81 3.86 -8.19
C ILE A 27 9.02 4.12 -9.06
N ALA A 28 9.75 3.07 -9.38
CA ALA A 28 10.76 3.04 -10.41
C ALA A 28 10.27 2.20 -11.60
N ASP A 29 11.01 2.24 -12.71
CA ASP A 29 10.65 1.54 -13.96
C ASP A 29 10.35 0.03 -13.79
N ASP A 30 11.01 -0.64 -12.84
CA ASP A 30 10.91 -2.10 -12.64
C ASP A 30 10.48 -2.51 -11.21
N HIS A 31 10.53 -1.59 -10.25
CA HIS A 31 10.25 -1.90 -8.84
C HIS A 31 9.48 -0.78 -8.16
N VAL A 32 8.73 -1.13 -7.12
CA VAL A 32 8.08 -0.18 -6.23
C VAL A 32 8.74 -0.24 -4.87
N THR A 33 8.87 0.92 -4.26
CA THR A 33 9.29 1.06 -2.88
C THR A 33 8.12 1.59 -2.08
N GLY A 34 7.79 0.90 -1.01
CA GLY A 34 6.63 1.21 -0.19
C GLY A 34 6.82 0.78 1.25
N VAL A 35 5.76 0.93 2.04
CA VAL A 35 5.74 0.49 3.44
C VAL A 35 4.61 -0.52 3.61
N LEU A 36 4.89 -1.60 4.35
CA LEU A 36 3.89 -2.62 4.65
C LEU A 36 2.77 -2.06 5.53
N LEU A 37 1.52 -2.31 5.15
CA LEU A 37 0.37 -1.89 5.94
C LEU A 37 0.35 -2.55 7.33
N ALA A 38 0.93 -3.75 7.49
CA ALA A 38 1.07 -4.41 8.78
C ALA A 38 1.97 -3.64 9.77
N ASP A 39 2.91 -2.84 9.27
CA ASP A 39 3.78 -1.97 10.07
C ASP A 39 3.17 -0.57 10.29
N LEU A 40 2.13 -0.25 9.52
CA LEU A 40 1.38 0.98 9.65
C LEU A 40 0.46 0.92 10.87
N ALA A 41 0.57 1.95 11.72
CA ALA A 41 -0.33 2.10 12.85
C ALA A 41 -1.77 2.18 12.34
N THR A 42 -2.69 1.47 12.98
CA THR A 42 -4.11 1.38 12.58
C THR A 42 -4.74 2.76 12.37
N GLU A 43 -4.37 3.76 13.17
CA GLU A 43 -4.76 5.18 13.01
C GLU A 43 -4.36 5.76 11.63
N THR A 44 -3.14 5.45 11.16
CA THR A 44 -2.64 5.91 9.87
C THR A 44 -3.36 5.22 8.72
N LEU A 45 -3.65 3.93 8.87
CA LEU A 45 -4.48 3.17 7.93
C LEU A 45 -5.91 3.71 7.88
N HIS A 46 -6.51 4.00 9.03
CA HIS A 46 -7.85 4.60 9.12
C HIS A 46 -7.91 5.95 8.43
N ARG A 47 -6.91 6.83 8.64
CA ARG A 47 -6.82 8.11 7.89
C ARG A 47 -6.65 7.91 6.39
N LEU A 48 -5.86 6.92 5.98
CA LEU A 48 -5.70 6.58 4.57
C LEU A 48 -7.00 6.05 3.95
N GLN A 49 -7.77 5.25 4.70
CA GLN A 49 -9.04 4.68 4.25
C GLN A 49 -10.19 5.70 4.24
N ALA A 50 -10.21 6.61 5.22
CA ALA A 50 -11.19 7.67 5.38
C ALA A 50 -10.95 8.84 4.44
N SER A 51 -9.71 9.04 4.00
CA SER A 51 -9.44 9.90 2.85
C SER A 51 -10.10 9.25 1.63
N GLU A 52 -10.99 9.99 0.98
CA GLU A 52 -11.58 9.66 -0.33
C GLU A 52 -10.47 9.25 -1.32
N PRO A 53 -10.78 8.65 -2.49
CA PRO A 53 -9.78 8.25 -3.49
C PRO A 53 -9.06 9.44 -4.15
N ASP A 54 -8.85 10.53 -3.42
CA ASP A 54 -7.98 11.63 -3.75
C ASP A 54 -6.52 11.16 -3.70
N THR A 55 -5.98 10.89 -4.89
CA THR A 55 -4.59 10.46 -5.09
C THR A 55 -3.60 11.42 -4.43
N ALA A 56 -3.90 12.73 -4.39
CA ALA A 56 -3.01 13.72 -3.78
C ALA A 56 -2.92 13.56 -2.26
N THR A 57 -4.04 13.31 -1.58
CA THR A 57 -4.08 13.06 -0.14
C THR A 57 -3.36 11.76 0.21
N ARG A 58 -3.55 10.70 -0.58
CA ARG A 58 -2.79 9.44 -0.38
C ARG A 58 -1.30 9.60 -0.64
N GLN A 59 -0.92 10.38 -1.64
CA GLN A 59 0.47 10.67 -1.96
C GLN A 59 1.14 11.47 -0.83
N GLN A 60 0.45 12.46 -0.26
CA GLN A 60 0.91 13.18 0.93
C GLN A 60 1.07 12.26 2.15
N LEU A 61 0.14 11.31 2.33
CA LEU A 61 0.24 10.30 3.38
C LEU A 61 1.41 9.35 3.15
N ALA A 62 1.57 8.82 1.93
CA ALA A 62 2.67 7.93 1.57
C ALA A 62 4.04 8.61 1.66
N ASP A 63 4.12 9.92 1.35
CA ASP A 63 5.31 10.73 1.55
C ASP A 63 5.59 10.97 3.04
N ALA A 64 4.56 11.30 3.83
CA ALA A 64 4.70 11.46 5.28
C ALA A 64 5.13 10.15 5.99
N ILE A 65 4.60 9.02 5.53
CA ILE A 65 4.96 7.68 6.01
C ILE A 65 6.39 7.34 5.56
N GLY A 66 6.73 7.58 4.29
CA GLY A 66 8.08 7.32 3.76
C GLY A 66 9.17 8.19 4.37
N ARG A 67 8.85 9.43 4.77
CA ARG A 67 9.77 10.31 5.52
C ARG A 67 9.97 9.90 6.97
N THR A 68 9.06 9.09 7.52
CA THR A 68 9.25 8.51 8.84
C THR A 68 10.31 7.42 8.71
N ASN A 69 11.59 7.83 8.75
CA ASN A 69 12.80 7.00 8.61
C ASN A 69 12.91 5.85 9.65
N ASP A 70 11.93 5.72 10.53
CA ASP A 70 11.78 4.61 11.47
C ASP A 70 11.07 3.40 10.84
N ARG A 71 10.31 3.60 9.75
CA ARG A 71 9.58 2.52 9.07
C ARG A 71 10.46 1.86 8.01
N MET A 72 10.59 0.54 8.10
CA MET A 72 11.25 -0.28 7.09
C MET A 72 10.51 -0.15 5.76
N SER A 73 11.17 0.46 4.77
CA SER A 73 10.69 0.45 3.40
C SER A 73 11.03 -0.89 2.74
N PHE A 74 10.09 -1.37 1.94
CA PHE A 74 10.24 -2.60 1.18
C PHE A 74 10.28 -2.24 -0.30
N THR A 75 11.29 -2.76 -0.98
CA THR A 75 11.42 -2.67 -2.44
C THR A 75 11.04 -4.02 -3.03
N VAL A 76 10.04 -4.04 -3.89
CA VAL A 76 9.54 -5.24 -4.55
C VAL A 76 9.40 -5.02 -6.06
N PRO A 77 9.59 -6.06 -6.89
CA PRO A 77 9.43 -5.95 -8.33
C PRO A 77 7.98 -5.62 -8.70
N LEU A 78 7.79 -4.78 -9.72
CA LEU A 78 6.47 -4.45 -10.23
C LEU A 78 5.71 -5.67 -10.76
N THR A 79 6.43 -6.63 -11.34
CA THR A 79 5.85 -7.91 -11.80
C THR A 79 5.19 -8.69 -10.67
N ASP A 80 5.60 -8.41 -9.43
CA ASP A 80 5.13 -9.08 -8.23
C ASP A 80 3.95 -8.39 -7.54
N CYS A 81 3.70 -7.16 -7.96
CA CYS A 81 2.69 -6.29 -7.37
C CYS A 81 1.38 -6.46 -8.12
N ALA A 82 0.35 -6.94 -7.42
CA ALA A 82 -1.02 -6.86 -7.90
C ALA A 82 -1.68 -5.60 -7.33
N LEU A 83 -2.25 -4.77 -8.21
CA LEU A 83 -3.12 -3.68 -7.77
C LEU A 83 -4.30 -4.27 -7.02
N VAL A 84 -4.48 -3.82 -5.78
CA VAL A 84 -5.68 -4.17 -5.02
C VAL A 84 -6.79 -3.29 -5.54
N GLU A 85 -7.59 -3.81 -6.46
CA GLU A 85 -8.85 -3.18 -6.81
C GLU A 85 -9.63 -3.04 -5.50
N ARG A 86 -9.82 -1.80 -5.02
CA ARG A 86 -10.79 -1.50 -3.97
C ARG A 86 -12.16 -1.76 -4.59
N ASP A 87 -12.54 -3.03 -4.66
CA ASP A 87 -13.88 -3.45 -4.97
C ASP A 87 -14.79 -2.73 -3.97
N SER A 88 -15.54 -1.74 -4.45
CA SER A 88 -16.47 -0.93 -3.67
C SER A 88 -17.54 -1.76 -2.95
N SER A 89 -17.54 -3.09 -3.13
CA SER A 89 -18.42 -4.06 -2.44
C SER A 89 -17.75 -4.75 -1.24
N ARG A 90 -16.43 -4.60 -1.04
CA ARG A 90 -15.67 -5.31 0.01
C ARG A 90 -15.19 -4.37 1.11
N LEU A 91 -16.13 -3.62 1.69
CA LEU A 91 -15.96 -2.94 2.99
C LEU A 91 -16.06 -3.99 4.12
N GLY A 92 -15.14 -4.94 4.13
CA GLY A 92 -14.77 -5.66 5.35
C GLY A 92 -13.51 -5.01 5.91
N PRO A 93 -13.32 -4.90 7.24
CA PRO A 93 -12.01 -4.56 7.80
C PRO A 93 -10.96 -5.48 7.18
N PHE A 94 -9.74 -5.00 6.98
CA PHE A 94 -8.62 -5.88 6.66
C PHE A 94 -8.64 -7.00 7.69
N GLU A 95 -8.98 -8.22 7.28
CA GLU A 95 -9.02 -9.38 8.16
C GLU A 95 -7.57 -9.74 8.43
N GLY A 96 -6.93 -8.96 9.31
CA GLY A 96 -5.74 -9.37 10.02
C GLY A 96 -6.16 -10.58 10.82
N GLY A 97 -5.88 -11.76 10.29
CA GLY A 97 -6.16 -13.01 10.97
C GLY A 97 -5.60 -12.98 12.37
N GLU A 98 -6.49 -13.05 13.36
CA GLU A 98 -6.11 -13.39 14.73
C GLU A 98 -5.64 -14.85 14.73
N HIS A 99 -4.38 -15.07 15.13
CA HIS A 99 -4.01 -16.26 15.88
C HIS A 99 -2.86 -15.96 16.84
#